data_AF-A0A6V7IFJ4-F1
#
_entry.id   AF-A0A6V7IFJ4-F1
#
_cell.length_a   1.000
_cell.length_b   1.000
_cell.length_c   1.000
_cell.angle_alpha   90.00
_cell.angle_beta   90.00
_cell.angle_gamma   90.00
#
_symmetry.space_group_name_H-M   'P 1'
#
loop_
_entity.id
_entity.type
_entity.pdbx_description
1 polymer ?
#
loop_
_entity_poly.entity_id
_entity_poly.type
_entity_poly.pdbx_seq_one_letter_code
_entity_poly.pdbx_strand_id
1 'polypeptide(L)' 'ITSNGYGCARPGRPGVYTKVHHYVGWIENTISESNFPPSIPGCKGHRCPLGECLPKSRICNGFLECSDGSDERDCKF' A
#
# COMPACT_ATOMS: atom_id res chain seq x y z
N ILE A 1 12.63 -8.41 -6.80
CA ILE A 1 12.68 -7.30 -7.79
C ILE A 1 13.35 -7.86 -9.04
N THR A 2 12.71 -7.72 -10.21
CA THR A 2 13.29 -8.16 -11.49
C THR A 2 14.49 -7.27 -11.82
N SER A 3 15.67 -7.87 -12.01
CA SER A 3 16.89 -7.12 -12.30
C SER A 3 17.12 -7.01 -13.81
N ASN A 4 17.37 -8.13 -14.49
CA ASN A 4 17.58 -8.15 -15.95
C ASN A 4 17.43 -9.58 -16.52
N GLY A 5 17.42 -9.68 -17.85
CA GLY A 5 17.62 -10.90 -18.62
C GLY A 5 17.92 -10.57 -20.09
N TYR A 6 18.79 -11.34 -20.76
CA TYR A 6 19.01 -11.20 -22.21
C TYR A 6 17.89 -11.89 -22.99
N GLY A 7 16.77 -11.17 -23.16
CA GLY A 7 15.51 -11.69 -23.67
C GLY A 7 14.64 -12.30 -22.55
N CYS A 8 13.49 -12.86 -22.92
CA CYS A 8 12.53 -13.48 -21.99
C CYS A 8 12.36 -14.99 -22.27
N ALA A 9 12.13 -15.76 -21.20
CA ALA A 9 11.72 -17.18 -21.26
C ALA A 9 12.58 -18.11 -22.13
N ARG A 10 13.87 -17.81 -22.30
CA ARG A 10 14.78 -18.66 -23.09
C ARG A 10 15.16 -19.93 -22.30
N PRO A 11 15.07 -21.13 -22.91
CA PRO A 11 15.48 -22.36 -22.24
C PRO A 11 16.96 -22.29 -21.83
N GLY A 12 17.25 -22.75 -20.61
CA GLY A 12 18.60 -22.71 -20.03
C GLY A 12 19.09 -21.32 -19.58
N ARG A 13 18.25 -20.27 -19.69
CA ARG A 13 18.59 -18.92 -19.20
C ARG A 13 17.61 -18.47 -18.12
N PRO A 14 18.00 -18.57 -16.83
CA PRO A 14 17.14 -18.12 -15.74
C PRO A 14 17.01 -16.59 -15.73
N GLY A 15 15.89 -16.10 -15.22
CA GLY A 15 15.72 -14.68 -14.91
C GLY A 15 16.61 -14.27 -13.74
N VAL A 16 17.15 -13.05 -13.80
CA VAL A 16 17.99 -12.49 -12.72
C VAL A 16 17.14 -11.60 -11.83
N TYR A 17 17.21 -11.84 -10.52
CA TYR A 17 16.46 -11.10 -9.50
C TYR A 17 17.39 -10.51 -8.46
N THR A 18 17.04 -9.30 -8.00
CA THR A 18 17.72 -8.67 -6.87
C THR A 18 17.37 -9.43 -5.58
N LYS A 19 18.40 -9.86 -4.84
CA LYS A 19 18.25 -10.49 -3.52
C LYS A 19 17.93 -9.44 -2.47
N VAL A 20 16.64 -9.23 -2.21
CA VAL A 20 16.15 -8.14 -1.33
C VAL A 20 16.76 -8.17 0.07
N HIS A 21 16.96 -9.36 0.66
CA HIS A 21 17.50 -9.48 2.02
C HIS A 21 18.88 -8.81 2.22
N HIS A 22 19.72 -8.74 1.18
CA HIS A 22 21.03 -8.07 1.28
C HIS A 22 20.92 -6.54 1.36
N TYR A 23 19.77 -5.97 0.98
CA TYR A 23 19.58 -4.53 0.86
C TYR A 23 18.63 -3.96 1.92
N VAL A 24 18.15 -4.78 2.87
CA VAL A 24 17.17 -4.35 3.88
C VAL A 24 17.67 -3.14 4.67
N GLY A 25 18.92 -3.15 5.14
CA GLY A 25 19.47 -2.01 5.89
C GLY A 25 19.57 -0.72 5.06
N TRP A 26 19.89 -0.81 3.76
CA TRP A 26 19.90 0.34 2.86
C TRP A 26 18.47 0.86 2.61
N ILE A 27 17.50 -0.03 2.43
CA ILE A 27 16.09 0.33 2.23
C ILE A 27 15.56 1.08 3.45
N GLU A 28 15.79 0.56 4.66
CA GLU A 28 15.37 1.21 5.92
C GLU A 28 16.00 2.60 6.07
N ASN A 29 17.32 2.71 5.87
CA ASN A 29 18.02 3.98 6.01
C ASN A 29 17.54 5.02 4.98
N THR A 30 17.32 4.61 3.73
CA THR A 30 16.84 5.49 2.66
C THR A 30 15.41 5.97 2.92
N ILE A 31 14.55 5.11 3.48
CA ILE A 31 13.19 5.48 3.87
C ILE A 31 13.21 6.47 5.04
N SER A 32 14.14 6.32 5.99
CA SER A 32 14.27 7.25 7.12
C SER A 32 14.92 8.58 6.77
N GLU A 33 15.84 8.62 5.79
CA GLU A 33 16.53 9.84 5.35
C GLU A 33 15.65 10.68 4.41
N SER A 34 14.70 10.05 3.73
CA SER A 34 13.68 10.79 3.00
C SER A 34 12.74 11.49 3.99
N ASN A 35 12.66 12.83 3.91
CA ASN A 35 11.66 13.63 4.61
C ASN A 35 10.24 13.38 4.06
N PHE A 36 9.84 12.11 3.91
CA PHE A 36 8.43 11.78 4.01
C PHE A 36 8.13 11.86 5.49
N PRO A 37 7.34 12.84 5.96
CA PRO A 37 6.78 12.71 7.29
C PRO A 37 6.18 11.30 7.39
N PRO A 38 6.27 10.61 8.53
CA PRO A 38 5.48 9.42 8.80
C PRO A 38 4.01 9.84 8.97
N SER A 39 3.50 10.61 8.02
CA SER A 39 2.10 10.75 7.77
C SER A 39 1.81 9.81 6.60
N ILE A 40 1.43 8.57 6.92
CA ILE A 40 0.07 8.20 6.51
C ILE A 40 -0.73 9.44 6.88
N PRO A 41 -1.22 10.28 5.94
CA PRO A 41 -1.98 11.45 6.32
C PRO A 41 -3.07 10.90 7.24
N GLY A 42 -2.92 11.19 8.55
CA GLY A 42 -3.61 10.43 9.58
C GLY A 42 -5.07 10.43 9.17
N CYS A 43 -5.65 9.25 8.97
CA CYS A 43 -6.98 9.19 8.40
C CYS A 43 -7.93 9.85 9.41
N LYS A 44 -8.30 11.12 9.16
CA LYS A 44 -9.14 11.92 10.08
C LYS A 44 -10.61 11.47 10.03
N GLY A 45 -10.93 10.47 9.22
CA GLY A 45 -12.23 9.85 9.08
C GLY A 45 -12.13 8.33 9.22
N HIS A 46 -12.77 7.59 8.32
CA HIS A 46 -12.88 6.13 8.37
C HIS A 46 -11.87 5.48 7.43
N ARG A 47 -11.11 4.50 7.92
CA ARG A 47 -10.15 3.75 7.10
C ARG A 47 -10.76 2.41 6.72
N CYS A 48 -10.99 2.21 5.43
CA CYS A 48 -11.45 0.94 4.89
C CYS A 48 -10.38 -0.16 5.09
N PRO A 49 -10.77 -1.44 5.16
CA PRO A 49 -9.84 -2.57 5.33
C PRO A 49 -8.78 -2.68 4.23
N LEU A 50 -9.12 -2.28 3.00
CA LEU A 50 -8.22 -2.27 1.83
C LEU A 50 -7.33 -1.02 1.76
N GLY A 51 -7.44 -0.10 2.73
CA GLY A 51 -6.53 1.05 2.89
C GLY A 51 -7.04 2.38 2.37
N GLU A 52 -8.20 2.44 1.70
CA GLU A 52 -8.89 3.69 1.37
C GLU A 52 -9.22 4.49 2.65
N CYS A 53 -8.97 5.79 2.64
CA CYS A 53 -9.32 6.69 3.74
C CYS A 53 -10.47 7.60 3.31
N LEU A 54 -11.62 7.44 3.95
CA LEU A 54 -12.81 8.22 3.68
C LEU A 54 -12.91 9.40 4.68
N PRO A 55 -13.27 10.60 4.20
CA PRO A 55 -13.62 11.73 5.06
C PRO A 55 -14.92 11.46 5.83
N LYS A 56 -15.14 12.18 6.94
CA LYS A 56 -16.35 12.04 7.76
C LYS A 56 -17.68 12.28 7.01
N SER A 57 -17.65 13.00 5.89
CA SER A 57 -18.82 13.22 5.03
C SER A 57 -19.26 11.99 4.24
N ARG A 58 -18.40 10.95 4.21
CA ARG A 58 -18.58 9.70 3.48
C ARG A 58 -18.74 8.52 4.45
N ILE A 59 -19.21 8.82 5.65
CA ILE A 59 -19.54 7.85 6.68
C ILE A 59 -21.01 8.05 6.98
N CYS A 60 -21.80 6.99 6.95
CA CYS A 60 -23.25 7.05 7.15
C CYS A 60 -23.96 8.01 6.17
N ASN A 61 -23.48 8.09 4.92
CA ASN A 61 -24.06 8.93 3.87
C ASN A 61 -25.02 8.18 2.94
N GLY A 62 -25.24 6.89 3.17
CA GLY A 62 -26.08 6.02 2.37
C GLY A 62 -25.41 5.46 1.12
N PHE A 63 -24.11 5.71 0.90
CA PHE A 63 -23.33 5.17 -0.22
C PHE A 63 -22.28 4.19 0.30
N LEU A 64 -22.19 3.02 -0.33
CA LEU A 64 -21.20 2.00 0.01
C LEU A 64 -19.89 2.30 -0.73
N GLU A 65 -18.98 2.99 -0.06
CA GLU A 65 -17.70 3.42 -0.62
C GLU A 65 -16.56 2.46 -0.23
N CYS A 66 -16.61 1.85 0.96
CA CYS A 66 -15.71 0.74 1.26
C CYS A 66 -16.19 -0.56 0.59
N SER A 67 -15.25 -1.34 0.05
CA SER A 67 -15.54 -2.68 -0.51
C SER A 67 -16.21 -3.65 0.46
N ASP A 68 -16.02 -3.45 1.78
CA ASP A 68 -16.63 -4.26 2.85
C ASP A 68 -17.84 -3.53 3.48
N GLY A 69 -18.20 -2.34 3.00
CA GLY A 69 -19.30 -1.55 3.56
C GLY A 69 -19.10 -1.06 4.99
N SER A 70 -17.86 -1.06 5.49
CA SER A 70 -17.53 -0.65 6.86
C SER A 70 -17.91 0.80 7.18
N ASP A 71 -18.05 1.64 6.16
CA ASP A 71 -18.47 3.04 6.21
C ASP A 71 -19.96 3.24 6.52
N GLU A 72 -20.81 2.23 6.31
CA GLU A 72 -22.28 2.33 6.45
C GLU A 72 -22.89 1.31 7.43
N ARG A 73 -22.08 0.43 8.02
CA ARG A 73 -22.58 -0.67 8.89
C ARG A 73 -22.76 -0.32 10.37
N ASP A 74 -22.08 0.70 10.88
CA ASP A 74 -22.12 1.09 12.31
C ASP A 74 -22.63 2.53 12.49
N CYS A 75 -23.79 2.81 11.91
CA CYS A 75 -24.46 4.10 12.04
C CYS A 75 -25.45 4.05 13.20
N LYS A 76 -25.20 4.85 14.26
CA LYS A 76 -26.20 5.11 15.30
C LYS A 76 -27.17 6.17 14.79
N PHE A 77 -28.35 5.73 14.39
CA PHE A 77 -29.48 6.60 14.06
C PHE A 77 -30.26 7.00 15.31
#